data_AF-A0A2I0ILM9-F1
#
_entry.id   AF-A0A2I0ILM9-F1
#
_cell.length_a   1.000
_cell.length_b   1.000
_cell.length_c   1.000
_cell.angle_alpha   90.00
_cell.angle_beta   90.00
_cell.angle_gamma   90.00
#
_symmetry.space_group_name_H-M   'P 1'
#
loop_
_entity.id
_entity.type
_entity.pdbx_description
1 polymer ?
#
loop_
_entity_poly.entity_id
_entity_poly.type
_entity_poly.pdbx_seq_one_letter_code
_entity_poly.pdbx_strand_id
1 'polypeptide(L)'
;IGFTFLPCVLAGLSNAPQYLVNKAAVPVNGCIWADDVDSIILPRDACGGDGALAFARRRKRPLIIVVEENETVLNDTPDKLRIKAVTVSNYWEAIGVIAAHKAGVNPNALRRNRVKNIKRTMVLPANGHTVSGVA
;
A
#
# COMPACT_ATOMS: atom_id res chain seq x y z
N ILE A 1 -18.15 4.39 -25.42
CA ILE A 1 -17.26 5.56 -25.18
C ILE A 1 -17.79 6.72 -26.02
N GLY A 2 -18.13 7.85 -25.41
CA GLY A 2 -18.77 8.98 -26.11
C GLY A 2 -17.76 9.83 -26.90
N PHE A 3 -18.21 10.52 -27.95
CA PHE A 3 -17.38 11.36 -28.82
C PHE A 3 -16.65 12.51 -28.09
N THR A 4 -17.04 12.84 -26.87
CA THR A 4 -16.40 13.84 -26.01
C THR A 4 -15.34 13.25 -25.05
N PHE A 5 -15.21 11.93 -24.95
CA PHE A 5 -14.27 11.29 -24.03
C PHE A 5 -12.81 11.69 -24.31
N LEU A 6 -12.35 11.51 -25.54
CA LEU A 6 -10.97 11.79 -25.91
C LEU A 6 -10.61 13.28 -25.81
N PRO A 7 -11.44 14.23 -26.29
CA PRO A 7 -11.22 15.66 -26.05
C PRO A 7 -11.10 16.02 -24.58
N CYS A 8 -11.97 15.48 -23.71
CA CYS A 8 -11.93 15.74 -22.27
C CYS A 8 -10.67 15.18 -21.61
N VAL A 9 -10.23 13.97 -22.00
CA VAL A 9 -8.98 13.37 -21.50
C VAL A 9 -7.76 14.20 -21.91
N LEU A 10 -7.69 14.62 -23.18
CA LEU A 10 -6.58 15.44 -23.67
C LEU A 10 -6.53 16.82 -23.01
N ALA A 11 -7.69 17.45 -22.78
CA ALA A 11 -7.77 18.71 -22.03
C ALA A 11 -7.27 18.53 -20.58
N GLY A 12 -7.63 17.43 -19.91
CA GLY A 12 -7.18 17.14 -18.55
C GLY A 12 -5.68 16.83 -18.44
N LEU A 13 -5.12 16.11 -19.42
CA LEU A 13 -3.70 15.74 -19.45
C LEU A 13 -2.76 16.95 -19.50
N SER A 14 -3.17 18.06 -20.13
CA SER A 14 -2.39 19.30 -20.14
C SER A 14 -2.14 19.88 -18.73
N ASN A 15 -3.03 19.59 -17.78
CA ASN A 15 -2.93 20.02 -16.38
C ASN A 15 -2.44 18.91 -15.45
N ALA A 16 -2.11 17.72 -15.97
CA ALA A 16 -1.66 16.60 -15.14
C ALA A 16 -0.27 16.91 -14.53
N PRO A 17 -0.01 16.45 -13.30
CA PRO A 17 1.32 16.55 -12.69
C PRO A 17 2.39 15.96 -13.61
N GLN A 18 3.49 16.69 -13.78
CA GLN A 18 4.61 16.30 -14.63
C GLN A 18 5.77 15.73 -13.79
N TYR A 19 6.42 14.67 -14.28
CA TYR A 19 7.63 14.16 -13.65
C TYR A 19 8.83 15.06 -13.98
N LEU A 20 9.47 15.60 -12.95
CA LEU A 20 10.67 16.43 -13.10
C LEU A 20 11.90 15.64 -12.64
N VAL A 21 12.94 15.64 -13.46
CA VAL A 21 14.22 14.98 -13.15
C VAL A 21 15.27 15.98 -12.64
N ASN A 22 15.15 17.25 -13.01
CA ASN A 22 16.14 18.28 -12.72
C ASN A 22 15.66 19.27 -11.65
N LYS A 23 16.30 19.23 -10.48
CA LYS A 23 16.03 20.13 -9.34
C LYS A 23 16.52 21.57 -9.56
N ALA A 24 17.45 21.79 -10.49
CA ALA A 24 18.04 23.09 -10.76
C ALA A 24 17.25 23.94 -11.77
N ALA A 25 16.33 23.34 -12.54
CA ALA A 25 15.67 24.01 -13.66
C ALA A 25 14.43 24.83 -13.26
N VAL A 26 13.84 24.58 -12.08
CA VAL A 26 12.59 25.24 -11.69
C VAL A 26 12.56 25.50 -10.18
N PRO A 27 12.53 26.77 -9.72
CA PRO A 27 12.21 27.08 -8.34
C PRO A 27 10.69 27.01 -8.21
N VAL A 28 10.15 25.96 -7.57
CA VAL A 28 8.70 25.79 -7.51
C VAL A 28 8.26 25.46 -6.10
N ASN A 29 7.66 26.48 -5.47
CA ASN A 29 6.74 26.27 -4.37
C ASN A 29 5.68 25.25 -4.80
N GLY A 30 5.59 24.11 -4.11
CA GLY A 30 4.56 23.09 -4.34
C GLY A 30 5.00 21.81 -5.06
N CYS A 31 6.28 21.66 -5.45
CA CYS A 31 6.78 20.36 -5.94
C CYS A 31 7.01 19.37 -4.80
N ILE A 32 6.70 18.09 -5.05
CA ILE A 32 7.01 16.97 -4.16
C ILE A 32 8.22 16.23 -4.76
N TRP A 33 9.35 16.26 -4.07
CA TRP A 33 10.51 15.46 -4.47
C TRP A 33 10.40 14.05 -3.91
N ALA A 34 11.03 13.10 -4.59
CA ALA A 34 11.06 11.73 -4.10
C ALA A 34 11.72 11.59 -2.70
N ASP A 35 12.55 12.56 -2.30
CA ASP A 35 13.18 12.63 -0.97
C ASP A 35 12.23 13.16 0.12
N ASP A 36 11.14 13.82 -0.27
CA ASP A 36 10.11 14.36 0.63
C ASP A 36 9.03 13.32 0.95
N VAL A 37 9.06 12.15 0.30
CA VAL A 37 8.07 11.08 0.45
C VAL A 37 8.64 9.97 1.32
N ASP A 38 8.06 9.79 2.51
CA ASP A 38 8.43 8.72 3.44
C ASP A 38 7.58 7.45 3.24
N SER A 39 6.36 7.57 2.71
CA SER A 39 5.46 6.42 2.49
C SER A 39 4.51 6.64 1.31
N ILE A 40 4.15 5.56 0.62
CA ILE A 40 3.14 5.55 -0.44
C ILE A 40 2.11 4.44 -0.18
N ILE A 41 0.85 4.69 -0.55
CA ILE A 41 -0.25 3.71 -0.49
C ILE A 41 -0.76 3.49 -1.91
N LEU A 42 -1.02 2.23 -2.27
CA LEU A 42 -1.61 1.86 -3.54
C LEU A 42 -2.48 0.60 -3.42
N PRO A 43 -3.41 0.37 -4.37
CA PRO A 43 -4.05 -0.93 -4.57
C PRO A 43 -3.02 -2.06 -4.70
N ARG A 44 -3.32 -3.25 -4.18
CA ARG A 44 -2.41 -4.41 -4.24
C ARG A 44 -2.00 -4.79 -5.65
N ASP A 45 -2.88 -4.63 -6.62
CA ASP A 45 -2.70 -5.04 -8.01
C ASP A 45 -2.26 -3.91 -8.95
N ALA A 46 -2.02 -2.70 -8.42
CA ALA A 46 -1.64 -1.51 -9.19
C ALA A 46 -0.19 -1.07 -8.93
N CYS A 47 0.73 -2.00 -8.61
CA CYS A 47 2.12 -1.68 -8.31
C CYS A 47 2.98 -1.39 -9.55
N GLY A 48 2.42 -1.51 -10.76
CA GLY A 48 3.12 -1.38 -12.04
C GLY A 48 3.31 0.05 -12.54
N GLY A 49 2.68 1.04 -11.89
CA GLY A 49 2.80 2.45 -12.29
C GLY A 49 4.23 2.99 -12.13
N ASP A 50 4.63 3.91 -13.01
CA ASP A 50 5.99 4.48 -13.03
C ASP A 50 6.42 5.06 -11.69
N GLY A 51 5.52 5.74 -10.98
CA GLY A 51 5.79 6.28 -9.64
C GLY A 51 6.10 5.18 -8.63
N ALA A 52 5.29 4.12 -8.57
CA ALA A 52 5.50 3.00 -7.66
C ALA A 52 6.82 2.27 -7.96
N LEU A 53 7.11 2.02 -9.24
CA LEU A 53 8.36 1.41 -9.69
C LEU A 53 9.58 2.28 -9.40
N ALA A 54 9.47 3.60 -9.61
CA ALA A 54 10.54 4.55 -9.31
C ALA A 54 10.89 4.53 -7.82
N PHE A 55 9.88 4.63 -6.93
CA PHE A 55 10.08 4.52 -5.48
C PHE A 55 10.63 3.15 -5.06
N ALA A 56 10.11 2.08 -5.65
CA ALA A 56 10.57 0.73 -5.39
C ALA A 56 12.01 0.49 -5.84
N ARG A 57 12.62 1.30 -6.72
CA ARG A 57 14.02 1.13 -7.17
C ARG A 57 15.02 2.04 -6.44
N ARG A 58 14.57 3.02 -5.64
CA ARG A 58 15.46 3.94 -4.93
C ARG A 58 16.33 3.22 -3.89
N ARG A 59 17.49 3.81 -3.55
CA ARG A 59 18.32 3.36 -2.41
C ARG A 59 17.62 3.63 -1.07
N LYS A 60 17.20 4.88 -0.84
CA LYS A 60 16.33 5.26 0.27
C LYS A 60 14.88 5.05 -0.18
N ARG A 61 14.34 3.86 0.08
CA ARG A 61 12.98 3.50 -0.30
C ARG A 61 11.98 4.03 0.73
N PRO A 62 10.88 4.68 0.30
CA PRO A 62 9.76 4.93 1.20
C PRO A 62 9.11 3.61 1.62
N LEU A 63 8.32 3.65 2.68
CA LEU A 63 7.43 2.56 3.03
C LEU A 63 6.34 2.42 1.97
N ILE A 64 6.31 1.27 1.29
CA ILE A 64 5.28 0.95 0.32
C ILE A 64 4.20 0.14 1.02
N ILE A 65 2.97 0.64 1.02
CA ILE A 65 1.80 -0.01 1.61
C ILE A 65 0.85 -0.41 0.48
N VAL A 66 0.43 -1.66 0.47
CA VAL A 66 -0.50 -2.19 -0.52
C VAL A 66 -1.79 -2.62 0.15
N VAL A 67 -2.92 -2.18 -0.39
CA VAL A 67 -4.25 -2.41 0.19
C VAL A 67 -4.99 -3.49 -0.60
N GLU A 68 -5.48 -4.52 0.08
CA GLU A 68 -6.17 -5.65 -0.54
C GLU A 68 -7.63 -5.37 -0.90
N GLU A 69 -8.36 -4.63 -0.06
CA GLU A 69 -9.80 -4.34 -0.27
C GLU A 69 -10.10 -3.56 -1.56
N ASN A 70 -9.15 -2.78 -2.07
CA ASN A 70 -9.33 -1.98 -3.28
C ASN A 70 -8.75 -2.68 -4.49
N GLU A 71 -9.52 -3.61 -5.06
CA GLU A 71 -9.15 -4.34 -6.28
C GLU A 71 -9.31 -3.45 -7.53
N THR A 72 -8.47 -3.66 -8.52
CA THR A 72 -8.50 -2.99 -9.81
C THR A 72 -8.49 -4.02 -10.95
N VAL A 73 -8.62 -3.54 -12.20
CA VAL A 73 -8.50 -4.41 -13.39
C VAL A 73 -7.04 -4.76 -13.74
N LEU A 74 -6.07 -4.20 -13.00
CA LEU A 74 -4.65 -4.46 -13.20
C LEU A 74 -4.26 -5.77 -12.52
N ASN A 75 -3.02 -6.22 -12.72
CA ASN A 75 -2.53 -7.47 -12.15
C ASN A 75 -1.06 -7.39 -11.74
N ASP A 76 -0.61 -6.17 -11.45
CA ASP A 76 0.75 -5.82 -11.11
C ASP A 76 0.91 -5.88 -9.59
N THR A 77 1.03 -7.10 -9.07
CA THR A 77 1.19 -7.34 -7.64
C THR A 77 2.62 -7.08 -7.17
N PRO A 78 2.84 -6.72 -5.88
CA PRO A 78 4.19 -6.52 -5.35
C PRO A 78 5.05 -7.77 -5.47
N ASP A 79 4.47 -8.97 -5.33
CA ASP A 79 5.18 -10.24 -5.45
C ASP A 79 5.72 -10.47 -6.86
N LYS A 80 4.91 -10.20 -7.89
CA LYS A 80 5.31 -10.32 -9.30
C LYS A 80 6.44 -9.36 -9.66
N LEU A 81 6.33 -8.13 -9.16
CA LEU A 81 7.30 -7.07 -9.42
C LEU A 81 8.51 -7.10 -8.46
N ARG A 82 8.56 -8.05 -7.52
CA ARG A 82 9.59 -8.18 -6.48
C ARG A 82 9.77 -6.89 -5.66
N ILE A 83 8.65 -6.21 -5.39
CA ILE A 83 8.60 -4.99 -4.60
C ILE A 83 8.39 -5.37 -3.13
N LYS A 84 9.25 -4.86 -2.24
CA LYS A 84 9.06 -5.02 -0.80
C LYS A 84 7.98 -4.04 -0.33
N ALA A 85 6.79 -4.55 -0.05
CA ALA A 85 5.66 -3.77 0.46
C ALA A 85 5.10 -4.37 1.75
N VAL A 86 4.38 -3.55 2.52
CA VAL A 86 3.54 -3.99 3.64
C VAL A 86 2.12 -4.13 3.13
N THR A 87 1.60 -5.35 3.18
CA THR A 87 0.21 -5.63 2.84
C THR A 87 -0.71 -5.38 4.01
N VAL A 88 -1.82 -4.70 3.75
CA VAL A 88 -2.90 -4.43 4.70
C VAL A 88 -4.25 -4.77 4.08
N SER A 89 -5.22 -5.11 4.91
CA SER A 89 -6.53 -5.53 4.41
C SER A 89 -7.36 -4.35 3.90
N ASN A 90 -7.30 -3.19 4.55
CA ASN A 90 -8.09 -2.00 4.21
C ASN A 90 -7.30 -0.69 4.46
N TYR A 91 -7.87 0.45 4.05
CA TYR A 91 -7.23 1.75 4.24
C TYR A 91 -7.15 2.22 5.70
N TRP A 92 -8.04 1.76 6.58
CA TRP A 92 -7.96 2.05 8.01
C TRP A 92 -6.68 1.46 8.62
N GLU A 93 -6.35 0.22 8.23
CA GLU A 93 -5.07 -0.40 8.59
C GLU A 93 -3.88 0.33 7.97
N ALA A 94 -3.99 0.79 6.71
CA ALA A 94 -2.94 1.58 6.07
C ALA A 94 -2.59 2.84 6.88
N ILE A 95 -3.60 3.55 7.38
CA ILE A 95 -3.41 4.71 8.26
C ILE A 95 -2.69 4.32 9.54
N GLY A 96 -3.05 3.20 10.17
CA GLY A 96 -2.36 2.69 11.35
C GLY A 96 -0.88 2.38 11.08
N VAL A 97 -0.57 1.81 9.92
CA VAL A 97 0.81 1.55 9.48
C VAL A 97 1.58 2.87 9.27
N ILE A 98 0.96 3.89 8.67
CA ILE A 98 1.55 5.22 8.52
C ILE A 98 1.82 5.87 9.89
N ALA A 99 0.85 5.81 10.80
CA ALA A 99 0.99 6.37 12.14
C ALA A 99 2.16 5.71 12.90
N ALA A 100 2.28 4.39 12.84
CA ALA A 100 3.39 3.65 13.42
C ALA A 100 4.73 4.05 12.77
N HIS A 101 4.78 4.12 11.44
CA HIS A 101 5.98 4.56 10.72
C HIS A 101 6.41 5.96 11.13
N LYS A 102 5.47 6.92 11.17
CA LYS A 102 5.74 8.30 11.57
C LYS A 102 6.27 8.39 13.00
N ALA A 103 5.80 7.51 13.90
CA ALA A 103 6.28 7.41 15.27
C ALA A 103 7.60 6.63 15.43
N GLY A 104 8.19 6.11 14.36
CA GLY A 104 9.39 5.26 14.41
C GLY A 104 9.14 3.86 14.98
N VAL A 105 7.88 3.45 15.09
CA VAL A 105 7.47 2.14 15.61
C VAL A 105 7.39 1.15 14.46
N ASN A 106 7.98 -0.03 14.64
CA ASN A 106 7.85 -1.11 13.65
C ASN A 106 6.40 -1.63 13.61
N PRO A 107 5.66 -1.48 12.49
CA PRO A 107 4.26 -1.90 12.39
C PRO A 107 4.05 -3.41 12.62
N ASN A 108 5.12 -4.21 12.45
CA ASN A 108 5.08 -5.65 12.62
C ASN A 108 5.45 -6.11 14.04
N ALA A 109 5.88 -5.22 14.94
CA ALA A 109 6.35 -5.59 16.28
C ALA A 109 5.26 -6.25 17.12
N LEU A 110 4.02 -5.79 17.00
CA LEU A 110 2.86 -6.27 17.75
C LEU A 110 2.05 -7.33 17.00
N ARG A 111 2.56 -7.82 15.84
CA ARG A 111 1.89 -8.92 15.15
C ARG A 111 1.99 -10.17 16.02
N ARG A 112 0.89 -10.93 16.08
CA ARG A 112 0.76 -12.14 16.90
C ARG A 112 1.94 -13.10 16.76
N ASN A 113 2.38 -13.35 15.53
CA ASN A 113 3.50 -14.24 15.22
C ASN A 113 4.88 -13.69 15.68
N ARG A 114 4.97 -12.42 16.09
CA ARG A 114 6.17 -11.80 16.62
C ARG A 114 6.15 -11.62 18.14
N VAL A 115 4.99 -11.80 18.79
CA VAL A 115 4.86 -11.77 20.25
C VAL A 115 4.83 -13.20 20.80
N LYS A 116 5.99 -13.69 21.26
CA LYS A 116 6.19 -15.08 21.72
C LYS A 116 5.25 -15.51 22.85
N ASN A 117 4.76 -14.57 23.65
CA ASN A 117 4.02 -14.85 24.88
C ASN A 117 2.49 -14.84 24.71
N ILE A 118 1.97 -14.55 23.51
CA ILE A 118 0.52 -14.56 23.25
C ILE A 118 0.15 -15.90 22.59
N LYS A 119 -0.06 -16.93 23.42
CA LYS A 119 -0.54 -18.24 22.96
C LYS A 119 -1.99 -18.15 22.50
N ARG A 120 -2.35 -18.91 21.47
CA ARG A 120 -3.74 -19.09 21.05
C ARG A 120 -4.44 -20.00 22.07
N THR A 121 -5.32 -19.44 22.89
CA THR A 121 -6.46 -20.24 23.36
C THR A 121 -7.26 -20.53 22.11
N MET A 122 -7.34 -21.79 21.70
CA MET A 122 -8.22 -22.16 20.59
C MET A 122 -9.62 -21.68 20.97
N VAL A 123 -10.19 -20.82 20.14
CA VAL A 123 -11.61 -20.50 20.23
C VAL A 123 -12.31 -21.83 19.94
N LEU A 124 -12.84 -22.45 21.00
CA LEU A 124 -13.87 -23.46 20.86
C LEU A 124 -14.99 -22.81 20.04
N PRO A 125 -15.45 -23.40 18.92
CA PRO A 125 -16.65 -22.91 18.27
C PRO A 125 -17.76 -22.93 19.33
N ALA A 126 -18.38 -21.77 19.52
CA ALA A 126 -19.44 -21.53 20.50
C ALA A 126 -20.76 -22.19 20.10
N ASN A 127 -20.72 -23.45 19.65
CA ASN A 127 -21.90 -24.22 19.32
C ASN A 127 -21.81 -25.51 20.13
N GLY A 128 -22.46 -25.49 21.30
CA GLY A 128 -22.56 -26.63 22.17
C GLY A 128 -23.24 -27.80 21.47
N HIS A 129 -22.46 -28.82 21.14
CA HIS A 129 -22.94 -30.20 21.09
C HIS A 129 -21.93 -31.08 21.79
N THR A 130 -22.24 -31.41 23.03
CA THR A 130 -21.74 -32.63 23.65
C THR A 130 -22.36 -33.81 22.90
N VAL A 131 -21.60 -34.49 22.05
CA VAL A 131 -21.94 -35.87 21.70
C VAL A 131 -21.27 -36.75 22.74
N SER A 132 -22.08 -37.15 23.72
CA SER A 132 -21.72 -38.13 24.73
C SER A 132 -22.01 -39.53 24.17
N GLY A 133 -20.98 -40.38 24.16
CA GLY A 133 -21.10 -41.84 24.26
C GLY A 133 -21.51 -42.59 22.99
N VAL A 134 -21.21 -43.88 22.79
CA VAL A 134 -20.47 -44.94 23.51
C VAL A 134 -20.19 -46.03 22.45
N ALA A 135 -19.18 -46.87 22.71
CA ALA A 135 -18.79 -48.15 22.07
C ALA A 135 -17.65 -48.07 21.06
#